data_AF-A0A352F2A7-F1
#
_entry.id   AF-A0A352F2A7-F1
#
_cell.length_a   1.000
_cell.length_b   1.000
_cell.length_c   1.000
_cell.angle_alpha   90.00
_cell.angle_beta   90.00
_cell.angle_gamma   90.00
#
_symmetry.space_group_name_H-M   'P 1'
#
loop_
_entity.id
_entity.type
_entity.pdbx_description
1 polymer ?
#
loop_
_entity_poly.entity_id
_entity_poly.type
_entity_poly.pdbx_seq_one_letter_code
_entity_poly.pdbx_strand_id
1 'polypeptide(L)'
;MNIKKTHRRQVSMITVLLITLIGCAFQSLGQPPKPGFNENLNTADNIEIERQKVDIERQKLQLEKLKPWLTAGSILFPLVLGVVAAYLQMRTAFKIREAEAKSAFDLKAAEIVLNSADPFAASGRASALSELFPGRLPANFADCFDPGEVSDAGIEEMKILLPLLIEYKSDKQEILKLWKQIMPRDASWIERINC
;
A
#
# COMPACT_ATOMS: atom_id res chain seq x y z
N MET A 1 -10.42 -2.63 -10.52
CA MET A 1 -9.78 -2.34 -9.21
C MET A 1 -10.52 -3.06 -8.08
N ASN A 2 -10.27 -4.36 -7.84
CA ASN A 2 -10.98 -5.12 -6.78
C ASN A 2 -10.23 -6.37 -6.27
N ILE A 3 -8.89 -6.39 -6.34
CA ILE A 3 -8.08 -7.58 -6.02
C ILE A 3 -7.78 -7.69 -4.51
N LYS A 4 -7.83 -6.58 -3.76
CA LYS A 4 -7.54 -6.59 -2.31
C LYS A 4 -8.66 -7.19 -1.44
N LYS A 5 -9.91 -7.22 -1.92
CA LYS A 5 -11.06 -7.68 -1.11
C LYS A 5 -11.17 -9.21 -1.07
N THR A 6 -10.75 -9.89 -2.13
CA THR A 6 -10.73 -11.36 -2.23
C THR A 6 -9.63 -11.99 -1.36
N HIS A 7 -8.47 -11.34 -1.24
CA HIS A 7 -7.36 -11.88 -0.46
C HIS A 7 -7.63 -11.92 1.05
N ARG A 8 -8.41 -10.97 1.58
CA ARG A 8 -8.75 -10.91 3.01
C ARG A 8 -9.73 -12.02 3.43
N ARG A 9 -10.59 -12.47 2.52
CA ARG A 9 -11.55 -13.56 2.79
C ARG A 9 -10.88 -14.93 2.77
N GLN A 10 -9.93 -15.14 1.86
CA GLN A 10 -9.16 -16.39 1.74
C GLN A 10 -8.34 -16.68 2.99
N VAL A 11 -7.63 -15.67 3.53
CA VAL A 11 -6.81 -15.85 4.75
C VAL A 11 -7.66 -16.20 5.97
N SER A 12 -8.83 -15.59 6.12
CA SER A 12 -9.73 -15.85 7.25
C SER A 12 -10.30 -17.27 7.25
N MET A 13 -10.60 -17.84 6.07
CA MET A 13 -11.13 -19.21 5.96
C MET A 13 -10.08 -20.27 6.31
N ILE A 14 -8.83 -20.06 5.89
CA ILE A 14 -7.73 -21.00 6.15
C ILE A 14 -7.41 -21.07 7.65
N THR A 15 -7.42 -19.94 8.36
CA THR A 15 -7.22 -19.91 9.82
C THR A 15 -8.32 -20.64 10.59
N VAL A 16 -9.58 -20.52 10.16
CA VAL A 16 -10.69 -21.21 10.85
C VAL A 16 -10.61 -22.72 10.64
N LEU A 17 -10.21 -23.19 9.46
CA LEU A 17 -10.03 -24.62 9.15
C LEU A 17 -8.84 -25.26 9.90
N LEU A 18 -7.76 -24.51 10.12
CA LEU A 18 -6.61 -25.01 10.88
C LEU A 18 -6.93 -25.16 12.38
N ILE A 19 -7.74 -24.26 12.95
CA ILE A 19 -8.11 -24.31 14.38
C ILE A 19 -9.08 -25.47 14.66
N THR A 20 -10.00 -25.79 13.74
CA THR A 20 -10.92 -26.93 13.90
C THR A 20 -10.24 -28.29 13.73
N LEU A 21 -9.23 -28.41 12.85
CA LEU A 21 -8.48 -29.67 12.70
C LEU A 21 -7.63 -30.00 13.92
N ILE A 22 -7.06 -29.01 14.60
CA ILE A 22 -6.27 -29.22 15.82
C ILE A 22 -7.18 -29.63 17.01
N GLY A 23 -8.42 -29.15 17.06
CA GLY A 23 -9.39 -29.52 18.09
C GLY A 23 -9.85 -30.98 18.03
N CYS A 24 -10.01 -31.56 16.84
CA CYS A 24 -10.50 -32.93 16.67
C CYS A 24 -9.46 -34.01 17.02
N ALA A 25 -8.16 -33.73 16.87
CA ALA A 25 -7.11 -34.71 17.16
C ALA A 25 -6.90 -34.96 18.66
N PHE A 26 -7.32 -34.04 19.54
CA PHE A 26 -7.03 -34.13 20.97
C PHE A 26 -8.03 -35.00 21.76
N GLN A 27 -9.22 -35.28 21.22
CA GLN A 27 -10.26 -36.07 21.90
C GLN A 27 -10.17 -37.59 21.68
N SER A 28 -9.32 -38.07 20.77
CA SER A 28 -9.25 -39.50 20.39
C SER A 28 -8.11 -40.28 21.08
N LEU A 29 -7.17 -39.61 21.75
CA LEU A 29 -6.04 -40.28 22.41
C LEU A 29 -6.34 -40.64 23.87
N GLY A 30 -6.80 -41.88 24.06
CA GLY A 30 -6.39 -42.68 25.22
C GLY A 30 -7.47 -42.97 26.26
N GLN A 31 -8.36 -43.93 25.97
CA GLN A 31 -8.81 -44.84 27.02
C GLN A 31 -7.88 -46.07 27.02
N PRO A 32 -7.12 -46.33 28.09
CA PRO A 32 -6.33 -47.56 28.16
C PRO A 32 -7.26 -48.77 28.23
N PRO A 33 -6.90 -49.90 27.59
CA PRO A 33 -7.68 -51.13 27.68
C PRO A 33 -7.78 -51.58 29.14
N LYS A 34 -8.99 -51.95 29.58
CA LYS A 34 -9.22 -52.53 30.91
C LYS A 34 -8.58 -53.92 30.95
N PRO A 35 -7.63 -54.22 31.86
CA PRO A 35 -7.10 -55.56 31.98
C PRO A 35 -8.20 -56.51 32.49
N GLY A 36 -8.47 -57.57 31.72
CA GLY A 36 -9.33 -58.67 32.14
C GLY A 36 -8.68 -59.40 33.30
N PHE A 37 -9.38 -59.45 34.44
CA PHE A 37 -8.93 -60.13 35.65
C PHE A 37 -9.14 -61.64 35.47
N ASN A 38 -8.05 -62.37 35.21
CA ASN A 38 -8.06 -63.84 35.24
C ASN A 38 -7.54 -64.30 36.60
N GLU A 39 -8.42 -64.92 37.36
CA GLU A 39 -8.24 -65.40 38.72
C GLU A 39 -7.55 -66.78 38.68
N ASN A 40 -6.23 -66.81 38.42
CA ASN A 40 -5.32 -67.97 38.64
C ASN A 40 -3.86 -67.57 38.33
N LEU A 41 -3.30 -66.61 39.08
CA LEU A 41 -1.89 -66.19 38.93
C LEU A 41 -1.02 -66.67 40.09
N ASN A 42 0.12 -67.27 39.74
CA ASN A 42 1.21 -67.60 40.66
C ASN A 42 1.76 -66.31 41.29
N THR A 43 2.22 -66.38 42.55
CA THR A 43 2.68 -65.22 43.33
C THR A 43 3.80 -64.41 42.66
N ALA A 44 4.60 -65.04 41.80
CA ALA A 44 5.64 -64.39 41.02
C ALA A 44 5.08 -63.45 39.93
N ASP A 45 3.99 -63.84 39.26
CA ASP A 45 3.38 -63.05 38.19
C ASP A 45 2.67 -61.80 38.76
N ASN A 46 2.14 -61.89 39.98
CA ASN A 46 1.55 -60.74 40.67
C ASN A 46 2.59 -59.63 40.96
N ILE A 47 3.83 -60.00 41.30
CA ILE A 47 4.91 -59.02 41.57
C ILE A 47 5.32 -58.32 40.26
N GLU A 48 5.38 -59.05 39.15
CA GLU A 48 5.69 -58.49 37.83
C GLU A 48 4.60 -57.50 37.38
N ILE A 49 3.33 -57.85 37.58
CA ILE A 49 2.18 -57.01 37.23
C ILE A 49 2.13 -55.75 38.10
N GLU A 50 2.41 -55.85 39.40
CA GLU A 50 2.47 -54.69 40.29
C GLU A 50 3.58 -53.73 39.87
N ARG A 51 4.77 -54.23 39.48
CA ARG A 51 5.85 -53.38 38.95
C ARG A 51 5.44 -52.65 37.67
N GLN A 52 4.84 -53.36 36.72
CA GLN A 52 4.35 -52.74 35.48
C GLN A 52 3.27 -51.68 35.76
N LYS A 53 2.40 -51.92 36.74
CA LYS A 53 1.39 -50.94 37.15
C LYS A 53 2.01 -49.68 37.72
N VAL A 54 3.04 -49.81 38.57
CA VAL A 54 3.77 -48.66 39.13
C VAL A 54 4.48 -47.86 38.04
N ASP A 55 5.09 -48.52 37.05
CA ASP A 55 5.75 -47.83 35.94
C ASP A 55 4.75 -47.09 35.04
N ILE A 56 3.58 -47.68 34.77
CA ILE A 56 2.51 -47.01 34.02
C ILE A 56 1.97 -45.80 34.78
N GLU A 57 1.79 -45.90 36.09
CA GLU A 57 1.34 -44.77 36.93
C GLU A 57 2.38 -43.64 36.96
N ARG A 58 3.68 -43.97 37.00
CA ARG A 58 4.76 -42.97 36.86
C ARG A 58 4.73 -42.26 35.52
N GLN A 59 4.52 -42.99 34.42
CA GLN A 59 4.43 -42.39 33.08
C GLN A 59 3.18 -41.49 32.94
N LYS A 60 2.04 -41.89 33.51
CA LYS A 60 0.82 -41.06 33.53
C LYS A 60 1.04 -39.77 34.30
N LEU A 61 1.67 -39.83 35.48
CA LEU A 61 2.01 -38.65 36.29
C LEU A 61 2.91 -37.66 35.54
N GLN A 62 3.84 -38.14 34.70
CA GLN A 62 4.68 -37.26 33.89
C GLN A 62 3.88 -36.57 32.77
N LEU A 63 2.98 -37.29 32.10
CA LEU A 63 2.11 -36.72 31.06
C LEU A 63 1.11 -35.71 31.63
N GLU A 64 0.58 -35.97 32.83
CA GLU A 64 -0.32 -35.05 33.52
C GLU A 64 0.35 -33.74 33.91
N LYS A 65 1.67 -33.74 34.18
CA LYS A 65 2.43 -32.50 34.42
C LYS A 65 2.64 -31.68 33.15
N LEU A 66 2.71 -32.31 31.98
CA LEU A 66 2.92 -31.63 30.70
C LEU A 66 1.62 -31.06 30.10
N LYS A 67 0.48 -31.71 30.34
CA LYS A 67 -0.84 -31.23 29.89
C LYS A 67 -1.14 -29.77 30.25
N PRO A 68 -1.03 -29.31 31.51
CA PRO A 68 -1.33 -27.92 31.85
C PRO A 68 -0.34 -26.94 31.20
N TRP A 69 0.91 -27.34 31.00
CA TRP A 69 1.92 -26.51 30.34
C TRP A 69 1.60 -26.32 28.86
N LEU A 70 1.17 -27.38 28.17
CA LEU A 70 0.74 -27.32 26.76
C LEU A 70 -0.54 -26.50 26.60
N THR A 71 -1.52 -26.67 27.50
CA THR A 71 -2.78 -25.89 27.46
C THR A 71 -2.55 -24.41 27.79
N ALA A 72 -1.68 -24.10 28.74
CA ALA A 72 -1.31 -22.71 29.02
C ALA A 72 -0.55 -22.08 27.83
N GLY A 73 0.35 -22.85 27.22
CA GLY A 73 1.11 -22.43 26.05
C GLY A 73 0.22 -22.10 24.84
N SER A 74 -0.84 -22.88 24.60
CA SER A 74 -1.74 -22.67 23.46
C SER A 74 -2.57 -21.38 23.54
N ILE A 75 -2.82 -20.87 24.75
CA ILE A 75 -3.51 -19.59 24.99
C ILE A 75 -2.52 -18.43 24.90
N LEU A 76 -1.32 -18.60 25.47
CA LEU A 76 -0.28 -17.56 25.48
C LEU A 76 0.33 -17.31 24.10
N PHE A 77 0.54 -18.35 23.31
CA PHE A 77 1.17 -18.25 21.99
C PHE A 77 0.44 -17.29 21.02
N PRO A 78 -0.88 -17.40 20.78
CA PRO A 78 -1.59 -16.46 19.90
C PRO A 78 -1.64 -15.05 20.48
N LEU A 79 -1.67 -14.90 21.81
CA LEU A 79 -1.62 -13.58 22.46
C LEU A 79 -0.29 -12.88 22.16
N VAL A 80 0.84 -13.58 22.34
CA VAL A 80 2.18 -13.05 22.04
C VAL A 80 2.32 -12.71 20.56
N LEU A 81 1.85 -13.58 19.66
CA LEU A 81 1.84 -13.31 18.22
C LEU A 81 1.01 -12.06 17.88
N GLY A 82 -0.15 -11.90 18.51
CA GLY A 82 -0.99 -10.72 18.34
C GLY A 82 -0.28 -9.42 18.74
N VAL A 83 0.42 -9.43 19.87
CA VAL A 83 1.20 -8.28 20.35
C VAL A 83 2.36 -7.96 19.41
N VAL A 84 3.13 -8.97 18.99
CA VAL A 84 4.25 -8.78 18.05
C VAL A 84 3.76 -8.24 16.71
N ALA A 85 2.67 -8.77 16.16
CA ALA A 85 2.08 -8.30 14.91
C ALA A 85 1.60 -6.84 15.04
N ALA A 86 0.90 -6.50 16.12
CA ALA A 86 0.45 -5.13 16.38
C ALA A 86 1.63 -4.14 16.48
N TYR A 87 2.70 -4.55 17.16
CA TYR A 87 3.91 -3.73 17.29
C TYR A 87 4.59 -3.47 15.93
N LEU A 88 4.78 -4.50 15.12
CA LEU A 88 5.33 -4.36 13.76
C LEU A 88 4.42 -3.52 12.87
N GLN A 89 3.10 -3.65 13.02
CA GLN A 89 2.13 -2.87 12.26
C GLN A 89 2.17 -1.39 12.63
N MET A 90 2.34 -1.02 13.91
CA MET A 90 2.49 0.38 14.32
C MET A 90 3.75 1.01 13.72
N ARG A 91 4.88 0.30 13.73
CA ARG A 91 6.13 0.80 13.14
C ARG A 91 6.05 1.02 11.63
N THR A 92 5.38 0.12 10.92
CA THR A 92 5.20 0.25 9.46
C THR A 92 4.15 1.31 9.12
N ALA A 93 3.07 1.42 9.90
CA ALA A 93 2.03 2.41 9.71
C ALA A 93 2.57 3.85 9.79
N PHE A 94 3.52 4.12 10.68
CA PHE A 94 4.13 5.45 10.77
C PHE A 94 4.84 5.85 9.47
N LYS A 95 5.70 4.97 8.94
CA LYS A 95 6.43 5.21 7.68
C LYS A 95 5.48 5.36 6.49
N ILE A 96 4.44 4.54 6.44
CA ILE A 96 3.44 4.59 5.36
C ILE A 96 2.66 5.92 5.42
N ARG A 97 2.28 6.38 6.61
CA ARG A 97 1.58 7.66 6.77
C ARG A 97 2.41 8.85 6.34
N GLU A 98 3.71 8.86 6.63
CA GLU A 98 4.61 9.92 6.17
C GLU A 98 4.73 9.93 4.64
N ALA A 99 4.89 8.76 4.02
CA ALA A 99 4.93 8.63 2.58
C ALA A 99 3.60 9.05 1.92
N GLU A 100 2.47 8.65 2.50
CA GLU A 100 1.14 9.00 2.02
C GLU A 100 0.87 10.51 2.13
N ALA A 101 1.25 11.13 3.25
CA ALA A 101 1.14 12.57 3.44
C ALA A 101 2.00 13.35 2.44
N LYS A 102 3.21 12.86 2.14
CA LYS A 102 4.08 13.47 1.12
C LYS A 102 3.45 13.38 -0.26
N SER A 103 3.02 12.18 -0.68
CA SER A 103 2.39 12.00 -1.99
C SER A 103 1.10 12.80 -2.15
N ALA A 104 0.28 12.91 -1.09
CA ALA A 104 -0.93 13.71 -1.12
C ALA A 104 -0.64 15.21 -1.26
N PHE A 105 0.42 15.69 -0.59
CA PHE A 105 0.90 17.06 -0.74
C PHE A 105 1.43 17.32 -2.15
N ASP A 106 2.29 16.43 -2.68
CA ASP A 106 2.86 16.56 -4.02
C ASP A 106 1.76 16.63 -5.10
N LEU A 107 0.72 15.77 -4.98
CA LEU A 107 -0.44 15.80 -5.86
C LEU A 107 -1.22 17.12 -5.78
N LYS A 108 -1.42 17.65 -4.57
CA LYS A 108 -2.12 18.93 -4.39
C LYS A 108 -1.31 20.12 -4.87
N ALA A 109 0.01 20.10 -4.68
CA ALA A 109 0.90 21.11 -5.24
C ALA A 109 0.84 21.10 -6.76
N ALA A 110 0.92 19.92 -7.39
CA ALA A 110 0.77 19.77 -8.83
C ALA A 110 -0.61 20.24 -9.33
N GLU A 111 -1.70 19.91 -8.61
CA GLU A 111 -3.06 20.38 -8.94
C GLU A 111 -3.17 21.90 -8.90
N ILE A 112 -2.59 22.57 -7.90
CA ILE A 112 -2.62 24.04 -7.78
C ILE A 112 -1.86 24.71 -8.93
N VAL A 113 -0.71 24.15 -9.31
CA VAL A 113 0.10 24.65 -10.42
C VAL A 113 -0.62 24.42 -11.75
N LEU A 114 -1.14 23.21 -12.00
CA LEU A 114 -1.83 22.87 -13.24
C LEU A 114 -3.18 23.57 -13.42
N ASN A 115 -3.81 24.03 -12.33
CA ASN A 115 -5.07 24.79 -12.38
C ASN A 115 -4.86 26.29 -12.70
N SER A 116 -3.71 26.70 -13.22
CA SER A 116 -3.52 28.04 -13.81
C SER A 116 -3.86 28.04 -15.28
N ALA A 117 -4.54 29.08 -15.75
CA ALA A 117 -4.93 29.24 -17.15
C ALA A 117 -3.75 29.54 -18.09
N ASP A 118 -2.61 29.96 -17.56
CA ASP A 118 -1.46 30.44 -18.32
C ASP A 118 -0.16 29.75 -17.84
N PRO A 119 0.72 29.27 -18.75
CA PRO A 119 2.00 28.65 -18.40
C PRO A 119 2.92 29.53 -17.55
N PHE A 120 2.94 30.86 -17.76
CA PHE A 120 3.75 31.75 -16.93
C PHE A 120 3.21 31.84 -15.50
N ALA A 121 1.88 31.89 -15.35
CA ALA A 121 1.23 31.81 -14.04
C ALA A 121 1.49 30.46 -13.34
N ALA A 122 1.57 29.36 -14.08
CA ALA A 122 1.94 28.04 -13.55
C ALA A 122 3.36 28.06 -12.97
N SER A 123 4.33 28.54 -13.74
CA SER A 123 5.73 28.66 -13.34
C SER A 123 5.90 29.53 -12.09
N GLY A 124 5.23 30.69 -12.04
CA GLY A 124 5.25 31.56 -10.87
C GLY A 124 4.68 30.90 -9.61
N ARG A 125 3.58 30.14 -9.74
CA ARG A 125 3.01 29.36 -8.62
C ARG A 125 3.93 28.23 -8.17
N ALA A 126 4.57 27.54 -9.11
CA ALA A 126 5.51 26.46 -8.81
C ALA A 126 6.74 26.97 -8.05
N SER A 127 7.27 28.13 -8.47
CA SER A 127 8.37 28.83 -7.79
C SER A 127 7.96 29.32 -6.39
N ALA A 128 6.79 29.94 -6.24
CA ALA A 128 6.29 30.35 -4.93
C ALA A 128 6.07 29.17 -3.98
N LEU A 129 5.58 28.04 -4.49
CA LEU A 129 5.38 26.82 -3.69
C LEU A 129 6.71 26.20 -3.24
N SER A 130 7.76 26.23 -4.07
CA SER A 130 9.08 25.71 -3.68
C SER A 130 9.72 26.57 -2.59
N GLU A 131 9.53 27.89 -2.63
CA GLU A 131 10.02 28.82 -1.60
C GLU A 131 9.24 28.69 -0.29
N LEU A 132 7.92 28.51 -0.34
CA LEU A 132 7.09 28.30 0.86
C LEU A 132 7.36 26.95 1.53
N PHE A 133 7.76 25.93 0.77
CA PHE A 133 7.92 24.55 1.25
C PHE A 133 9.24 23.88 0.82
N PRO A 134 10.41 24.45 1.19
CA PRO A 134 11.73 24.06 0.64
C PRO A 134 12.18 22.64 1.01
N GLY A 135 11.59 22.04 2.04
CA GLY A 135 11.89 20.66 2.47
C GLY A 135 10.83 19.63 2.10
N ARG A 136 9.72 20.04 1.46
CA ARG A 136 8.62 19.15 1.09
C ARG A 136 8.61 18.83 -0.40
N LEU A 137 8.88 19.83 -1.23
CA LEU A 137 8.97 19.68 -2.69
C LEU A 137 10.39 19.32 -3.12
N PRO A 138 10.56 18.60 -4.24
CA PRO A 138 11.87 18.41 -4.84
C PRO A 138 12.44 19.75 -5.32
N ALA A 139 13.76 19.94 -5.21
CA ALA A 139 14.42 21.21 -5.51
C ALA A 139 14.21 21.68 -6.96
N ASN A 140 14.01 20.75 -7.87
CA ASN A 140 13.75 20.96 -9.29
C ASN A 140 12.25 20.98 -9.65
N PHE A 141 11.35 21.13 -8.67
CA PHE A 141 9.90 21.13 -8.93
C PHE A 141 9.48 22.28 -9.86
N ALA A 142 10.04 23.48 -9.66
CA ALA A 142 9.72 24.65 -10.48
C ALA A 142 10.24 24.52 -11.93
N ASP A 143 11.38 23.86 -12.12
CA ASP A 143 12.02 23.65 -13.42
C ASP A 143 11.14 22.81 -14.36
N CYS A 144 10.28 21.94 -13.81
CA CYS A 144 9.34 21.13 -14.59
C CYS A 144 8.21 21.94 -15.24
N PHE A 145 8.06 23.23 -14.90
CA PHE A 145 7.00 24.10 -15.41
C PHE A 145 7.57 25.29 -16.19
N ASP A 146 8.70 25.11 -16.88
CA ASP A 146 9.27 26.17 -17.72
C ASP A 146 8.33 26.47 -18.91
N PRO A 147 7.77 27.70 -19.00
CA PRO A 147 6.88 28.09 -20.10
C PRO A 147 7.59 28.10 -21.46
N GLY A 148 8.93 28.07 -21.49
CA GLY A 148 9.71 28.00 -22.73
C GLY A 148 9.61 26.66 -23.47
N GLU A 149 9.37 25.56 -22.76
CA GLU A 149 9.34 24.22 -23.37
C GLU A 149 7.94 23.79 -23.85
N VAL A 150 6.87 24.34 -23.27
CA VAL A 150 5.47 24.02 -23.60
C VAL A 150 4.91 25.08 -24.56
N SER A 151 5.55 25.29 -25.70
CA SER A 151 5.14 26.30 -26.68
C SER A 151 4.00 25.82 -27.59
N ASP A 152 2.85 25.46 -27.02
CA ASP A 152 1.59 25.32 -27.78
C ASP A 152 0.78 26.63 -27.82
N ALA A 153 1.23 27.68 -27.11
CA ALA A 153 0.62 29.02 -27.11
C ALA A 153 0.42 29.57 -28.54
N GLY A 154 1.37 29.31 -29.44
CA GLY A 154 1.29 29.75 -30.84
C GLY A 154 0.10 29.17 -31.61
N ILE A 155 -0.47 28.02 -31.20
CA ILE A 155 -1.60 27.39 -31.89
C ILE A 155 -2.91 28.12 -31.58
N GLU A 156 -3.13 28.55 -30.33
CA GLU A 156 -4.33 29.32 -29.94
C GLU A 156 -4.28 30.74 -30.52
N GLU A 157 -3.12 31.38 -30.52
CA GLU A 157 -2.93 32.72 -31.09
C GLU A 157 -3.09 32.70 -32.63
N MET A 158 -2.60 31.65 -33.30
CA MET A 158 -2.85 31.41 -34.73
C MET A 158 -4.34 31.25 -35.06
N LYS A 159 -5.13 30.62 -34.18
CA LYS A 159 -6.58 30.44 -34.40
C LYS A 159 -7.34 31.76 -34.43
N ILE A 160 -6.81 32.83 -33.83
CA ILE A 160 -7.41 34.17 -33.88
C ILE A 160 -6.98 34.92 -35.14
N LEU A 161 -5.69 34.83 -35.51
CA LEU A 161 -5.17 35.56 -36.68
C LEU A 161 -5.73 35.00 -38.00
N LEU A 162 -5.84 33.68 -38.14
CA LEU A 162 -6.26 33.05 -39.40
C LEU A 162 -7.66 33.49 -39.88
N PRO A 163 -8.72 33.50 -39.04
CA PRO A 163 -10.02 34.04 -39.41
C PRO A 163 -9.98 35.52 -39.79
N LEU A 164 -9.24 36.35 -39.04
CA LEU A 164 -9.07 37.78 -39.32
C LEU A 164 -8.45 38.02 -40.71
N LEU A 165 -7.46 37.22 -41.10
CA LEU A 165 -6.84 37.29 -42.43
C LEU A 165 -7.76 36.79 -43.54
N ILE A 166 -8.67 35.86 -43.24
CA ILE A 166 -9.66 35.36 -44.20
C ILE A 166 -10.77 36.38 -44.43
N GLU A 167 -11.21 37.06 -43.37
CA GLU A 167 -12.30 38.03 -43.40
C GLU A 167 -11.87 39.37 -44.02
N TYR A 168 -10.65 39.83 -43.73
CA TYR A 168 -10.12 41.12 -44.19
C TYR A 168 -8.96 40.97 -45.18
N LYS A 169 -9.22 40.35 -46.34
CA LYS A 169 -8.18 40.05 -47.35
C LYS A 169 -7.50 41.30 -47.94
N SER A 170 -8.21 42.42 -48.07
CA SER A 170 -7.65 43.67 -48.60
C SER A 170 -6.56 44.25 -47.69
N ASP A 171 -6.67 44.01 -46.38
CA ASP A 171 -5.87 44.68 -45.37
C ASP A 171 -4.85 43.73 -44.72
N LYS A 172 -4.60 42.56 -45.37
CA LYS A 172 -3.69 41.51 -44.90
C LYS A 172 -2.33 42.07 -44.43
N GLN A 173 -1.73 42.95 -45.23
CA GLN A 173 -0.40 43.53 -44.94
C GLN A 173 -0.41 44.39 -43.67
N GLU A 174 -1.50 45.14 -43.44
CA GLU A 174 -1.64 46.00 -42.28
C GLU A 174 -1.92 45.20 -41.01
N ILE A 175 -2.79 44.20 -41.10
CA ILE A 175 -3.08 43.27 -40.00
C ILE A 175 -1.81 42.51 -39.58
N LEU A 176 -1.04 42.00 -40.54
CA LEU A 176 0.24 41.33 -40.25
C LEU A 176 1.27 42.27 -39.61
N LYS A 177 1.32 43.54 -40.05
CA LYS A 177 2.22 44.55 -39.49
C LYS A 177 1.84 44.89 -38.05
N LEU A 178 0.56 45.08 -37.76
CA LEU A 178 0.04 45.31 -36.41
C LEU A 178 0.27 44.08 -35.52
N TRP A 179 0.02 42.88 -36.04
CA TRP A 179 0.26 41.64 -35.31
C TRP A 179 1.74 41.48 -34.95
N LYS A 180 2.67 41.81 -35.87
CA LYS A 180 4.12 41.80 -35.60
C LYS A 180 4.53 42.80 -34.50
N GLN A 181 3.79 43.91 -34.34
CA GLN A 181 4.02 44.87 -33.27
C GLN A 181 3.50 44.38 -31.91
N ILE A 182 2.35 43.72 -31.90
CA ILE A 182 1.70 43.21 -30.67
C ILE A 182 2.40 41.93 -30.18
N MET A 183 2.78 41.04 -31.10
CA MET A 183 3.37 39.73 -30.84
C MET A 183 4.73 39.60 -31.53
N PRO A 184 5.80 40.23 -31.01
CA PRO A 184 7.13 40.18 -31.64
C PRO A 184 7.75 38.78 -31.65
N ARG A 185 7.32 37.87 -30.74
CA ARG A 185 7.78 36.48 -30.68
C ARG A 185 7.32 35.64 -31.88
N ASP A 186 6.19 36.03 -32.50
CA ASP A 186 5.56 35.36 -33.63
C ASP A 186 6.10 35.77 -35.01
N ALA A 187 7.00 36.76 -35.04
CA ALA A 187 7.54 37.32 -36.27
C ALA A 187 8.11 36.25 -37.23
N SER A 188 8.74 35.21 -36.68
CA SER A 188 9.45 34.18 -37.44
C SER A 188 8.54 33.28 -38.28
N TRP A 189 7.28 33.06 -37.89
CA TRP A 189 6.35 32.25 -38.65
C TRP A 189 5.46 33.08 -39.58
N ILE A 190 5.15 34.32 -39.22
CA ILE A 190 4.41 35.27 -40.07
C ILE A 190 5.17 35.49 -41.38
N GLU A 191 6.50 35.58 -41.32
CA GLU A 191 7.35 35.70 -42.51
C GLU A 191 7.22 34.50 -43.45
N ARG A 192 6.83 33.31 -42.97
CA ARG A 192 6.61 32.12 -43.80
C ARG A 192 5.26 32.12 -44.54
N ILE A 193 4.26 32.85 -44.04
CA ILE A 193 2.89 32.93 -44.61
C ILE A 193 2.72 34.16 -45.53
N ASN A 194 3.69 35.06 -45.50
CA ASN A 194 3.71 36.25 -46.36
C ASN A 194 4.39 36.01 -47.72
N CYS A 195 4.91 34.80 -47.97
CA CYS A 195 5.29 34.32 -49.29
C CYS A 195 4.06 33.92 -50.12
#